data_AF-A0A0F7TP61-F1
#
_entry.id   AF-A0A0F7TP61-F1
#
_cell.length_a   1.000
_cell.length_b   1.000
_cell.length_c   1.000
_cell.angle_alpha   90.00
_cell.angle_beta   90.00
_cell.angle_gamma   90.00
#
_symmetry.space_group_name_H-M   'P 1'
#
loop_
_entity.id
_entity.type
_entity.pdbx_description
1 polymer ?
#
loop_
_entity_poly.entity_id
_entity_poly.type
_entity_poly.pdbx_seq_one_letter_code
_entity_poly.pdbx_strand_id
1 'polypeptide(L)'
;MFRSRTVVQTGLMLSNHDCTPQQVEDLQILGSLIDFENAAYCVRDEIMDNSTTRRGLLCWYRRDRVGLMAVNDGCLLKSMISLMVTKHFKSHPIYFPLLELLNDASLRTELGQNIDLMAAEKLVSLEQFTDDRYQWIIEHKTAYYTFYVPFAIPFIYLGLATPKKLEGIYQIRMLFGLIFQARDDFLDVYGECEDDWKDRD
;
A
#
# COMPACT_ATOMS: atom_id res chain seq x y z
N MET A 1 2.71 -4.78 10.60
CA MET A 1 2.09 -3.43 10.54
C MET A 1 3.17 -2.38 10.38
N PHE A 2 3.77 -2.26 9.19
CA PHE A 2 4.80 -1.25 8.90
C PHE A 2 4.14 0.10 8.61
N ARG A 3 3.23 0.15 7.63
CA ARG A 3 2.60 1.39 7.12
C ARG A 3 1.87 2.18 8.20
N SER A 4 1.00 1.54 8.98
CA SER A 4 0.29 2.21 10.07
C SER A 4 1.22 2.77 11.15
N ARG A 5 2.24 2.01 11.55
CA ARG A 5 3.25 2.48 12.51
C ARG A 5 4.06 3.65 11.96
N THR A 6 4.39 3.63 10.67
CA THR A 6 5.10 4.73 10.00
C THR A 6 4.32 6.03 10.08
N VAL A 7 3.00 6.02 9.87
CA VAL A 7 2.15 7.22 9.99
C VAL A 7 2.25 7.81 11.40
N VAL A 8 2.04 6.98 12.42
CA VAL A 8 2.06 7.42 13.83
C VAL A 8 3.44 7.92 14.23
N GLN A 9 4.49 7.15 13.95
CA GLN A 9 5.87 7.53 14.31
C GLN A 9 6.32 8.80 13.60
N THR A 10 6.02 8.95 12.31
CA THR A 10 6.35 10.17 11.57
C THR A 10 5.62 11.38 12.14
N GLY A 11 4.32 11.25 12.46
CA GLY A 11 3.57 12.34 13.08
C GLY A 11 4.13 12.77 14.43
N LEU A 12 4.43 11.79 15.30
CA LEU A 12 5.08 12.06 16.59
C LEU A 12 6.43 12.77 16.41
N MET A 13 7.28 12.30 15.50
CA MET A 13 8.58 12.92 15.24
C MET A 13 8.44 14.36 14.71
N LEU A 14 7.48 14.62 13.81
CA LEU A 14 7.25 15.95 13.25
C LEU A 14 6.73 16.97 14.28
N SER A 15 6.01 16.48 15.29
CA SER A 15 5.50 17.29 16.40
C SER A 15 6.42 17.32 17.61
N ASN A 16 7.66 16.83 17.53
CA ASN A 16 8.56 16.67 18.69
C ASN A 16 7.94 15.87 19.86
N HIS A 17 7.06 14.92 19.54
CA HIS A 17 6.27 14.11 20.48
C HIS A 17 5.20 14.88 21.27
N ASP A 18 4.87 16.11 20.86
CA ASP A 18 3.87 16.96 21.50
C ASP A 18 2.46 16.84 20.86
N CYS A 19 2.15 15.72 20.20
CA CYS A 19 0.81 15.48 19.66
C CYS A 19 -0.23 15.39 20.79
N THR A 20 -1.38 16.03 20.61
CA THR A 20 -2.52 15.84 21.52
C THR A 20 -3.07 14.41 21.42
N PRO A 21 -3.82 13.92 22.43
CA PRO A 21 -4.47 12.61 22.34
C PRO A 21 -5.33 12.43 21.08
N GLN A 22 -6.05 13.49 20.67
CA GLN A 22 -6.85 13.47 19.44
C GLN A 22 -5.96 13.33 18.19
N GLN A 23 -4.82 14.03 18.14
CA GLN A 23 -3.90 13.93 17.01
C GLN A 23 -3.29 12.53 16.90
N VAL A 24 -2.98 11.90 18.04
CA VAL A 24 -2.49 10.52 18.06
C VAL A 24 -3.56 9.56 17.56
N GLU A 25 -4.81 9.72 18.01
CA GLU A 25 -5.94 8.90 17.54
C GLU A 25 -6.18 9.07 16.03
N ASP A 26 -6.18 10.31 15.54
CA ASP A 26 -6.34 10.61 14.12
C ASP A 26 -5.22 9.96 13.29
N LEU A 27 -3.95 10.05 13.73
CA LEU A 27 -2.82 9.39 13.07
C LEU A 27 -2.93 7.85 13.08
N GLN A 28 -3.47 7.27 14.15
CA GLN A 28 -3.73 5.81 14.23
C GLN A 28 -4.83 5.39 13.25
N ILE A 29 -5.91 6.17 13.15
CA ILE A 29 -6.98 5.94 12.18
C ILE A 29 -6.40 6.03 10.77
N LEU A 30 -5.69 7.11 10.44
CA LEU A 30 -5.07 7.33 9.14
C LEU A 30 -4.09 6.21 8.77
N GLY A 31 -3.26 5.77 9.71
CA GLY A 31 -2.38 4.62 9.52
C GLY A 31 -3.14 3.31 9.25
N SER A 32 -4.24 3.09 9.95
CA SER A 32 -5.08 1.91 9.76
C SER A 32 -5.75 1.88 8.39
N LEU A 33 -6.12 3.04 7.83
CA LEU A 33 -6.67 3.13 6.47
C LEU A 33 -5.71 2.57 5.42
N ILE A 34 -4.40 2.84 5.55
CA ILE A 34 -3.39 2.30 4.64
C ILE A 34 -3.23 0.79 4.82
N ASP A 35 -3.35 0.29 6.05
CA ASP A 35 -3.32 -1.17 6.29
C ASP A 35 -4.58 -1.85 5.73
N PHE A 36 -5.75 -1.19 5.74
CA PHE A 36 -6.95 -1.66 5.04
C PHE A 36 -6.78 -1.68 3.52
N GLU A 37 -6.15 -0.65 2.96
CA GLU A 37 -5.81 -0.58 1.54
C GLU A 37 -4.87 -1.72 1.15
N ASN A 38 -3.79 -1.93 1.92
CA ASN A 38 -2.90 -3.08 1.73
C ASN A 38 -3.67 -4.40 1.82
N ALA A 39 -4.56 -4.57 2.80
CA ALA A 39 -5.33 -5.80 2.95
C ALA A 39 -6.24 -6.05 1.74
N ALA A 40 -6.90 -5.01 1.23
CA ALA A 40 -7.71 -5.08 0.02
C ALA A 40 -6.89 -5.53 -1.19
N TYR A 41 -5.66 -5.00 -1.35
CA TYR A 41 -4.76 -5.42 -2.41
C TYR A 41 -4.26 -6.86 -2.22
N CYS A 42 -3.79 -7.24 -1.04
CA CYS A 42 -3.33 -8.60 -0.78
C CYS A 42 -4.40 -9.66 -1.07
N VAL A 43 -5.66 -9.42 -0.65
CA VAL A 43 -6.76 -10.38 -0.90
C VAL A 43 -7.00 -10.58 -2.40
N ARG A 44 -6.92 -9.52 -3.21
CA ARG A 44 -7.08 -9.62 -4.67
C ARG A 44 -5.85 -10.23 -5.34
N ASP A 45 -4.67 -9.80 -4.93
CA ASP A 45 -3.35 -10.28 -5.39
C ASP A 45 -3.23 -11.79 -5.23
N GLU A 46 -3.59 -12.32 -4.06
CA GLU A 46 -3.60 -13.76 -3.78
C GLU A 46 -4.47 -14.57 -4.76
N ILE A 47 -5.58 -13.99 -5.23
CA ILE A 47 -6.45 -14.65 -6.22
C ILE A 47 -5.82 -14.60 -7.61
N MET A 48 -5.27 -13.44 -8.00
CA MET A 48 -4.67 -13.22 -9.33
C MET A 48 -3.40 -14.05 -9.51
N ASP A 49 -2.59 -14.18 -8.45
CA ASP A 49 -1.35 -14.96 -8.43
C ASP A 49 -1.58 -16.45 -8.10
N ASN A 50 -2.83 -16.85 -7.85
CA ASN A 50 -3.19 -18.20 -7.41
C ASN A 50 -2.44 -18.66 -6.12
N SER A 51 -2.11 -17.75 -5.21
CA SER A 51 -1.32 -18.04 -4.01
C SER A 51 -2.00 -19.04 -3.04
N THR A 52 -1.19 -19.81 -2.30
CA THR A 52 -1.70 -20.78 -1.31
C THR A 52 -1.73 -20.19 0.10
N THR A 53 -0.65 -19.53 0.52
CA THR A 53 -0.51 -18.96 1.86
C THR A 53 -0.17 -17.47 1.83
N ARG A 54 -0.52 -16.77 2.91
CA ARG A 54 -0.12 -15.40 3.23
C ARG A 54 0.06 -15.30 4.74
N ARG A 55 1.21 -14.78 5.18
CA ARG A 55 1.53 -14.56 6.62
C ARG A 55 1.42 -15.86 7.44
N GLY A 56 1.89 -16.96 6.87
CA GLY A 56 1.89 -18.29 7.52
C GLY A 56 0.51 -18.94 7.66
N LEU A 57 -0.52 -18.40 6.98
CA LEU A 57 -1.89 -18.93 7.00
C LEU A 57 -2.41 -19.08 5.57
N LEU A 58 -3.43 -19.91 5.37
CA LEU A 58 -4.13 -20.00 4.08
C LEU A 58 -4.64 -18.62 3.62
N CYS A 59 -4.40 -18.29 2.35
CA CYS A 59 -4.95 -17.12 1.68
C CYS A 59 -6.47 -17.03 1.89
N TRP A 60 -7.01 -15.81 1.92
CA TRP A 60 -8.41 -15.60 2.31
C TRP A 60 -9.38 -16.39 1.41
N TYR A 61 -9.15 -16.36 0.10
CA TYR A 61 -9.98 -17.05 -0.89
C TYR A 61 -9.88 -18.58 -0.84
N ARG A 62 -8.81 -19.13 -0.26
CA ARG A 62 -8.58 -20.59 -0.09
C ARG A 62 -9.30 -21.16 1.12
N ARG A 63 -9.86 -20.32 2.01
CA ARG A 63 -10.55 -20.77 3.21
C ARG A 63 -11.90 -21.41 2.88
N ASP A 64 -12.30 -22.38 3.70
CA ASP A 64 -13.59 -23.05 3.56
C ASP A 64 -14.72 -22.01 3.50
N ARG A 65 -15.61 -22.19 2.52
CA ARG A 65 -16.78 -21.32 2.23
C ARG A 65 -16.49 -19.89 1.80
N VAL A 66 -15.23 -19.48 1.58
CA VAL A 66 -14.93 -18.12 1.07
C VAL A 66 -14.90 -18.13 -0.47
N GLY A 67 -13.94 -18.84 -1.06
CA GLY A 67 -13.78 -18.89 -2.52
C GLY A 67 -13.70 -17.51 -3.15
N LEU A 68 -14.36 -17.33 -4.30
CA LEU A 68 -14.35 -16.06 -5.04
C LEU A 68 -15.17 -14.93 -4.40
N MET A 69 -15.87 -15.16 -3.27
CA MET A 69 -16.44 -14.04 -2.50
C MET A 69 -15.35 -13.08 -2.01
N ALA A 70 -14.12 -13.58 -1.86
CA ALA A 70 -12.93 -12.79 -1.55
C ALA A 70 -12.71 -11.60 -2.51
N VAL A 71 -13.16 -11.69 -3.78
CA VAL A 71 -13.13 -10.56 -4.72
C VAL A 71 -13.96 -9.40 -4.17
N ASN A 72 -15.20 -9.68 -3.76
CA ASN A 72 -16.08 -8.69 -3.17
C ASN A 72 -15.59 -8.23 -1.80
N ASP A 73 -15.01 -9.12 -0.98
CA ASP A 73 -14.43 -8.75 0.31
C ASP A 73 -13.28 -7.74 0.16
N GLY A 74 -12.43 -7.92 -0.86
CA GLY A 74 -11.41 -6.93 -1.23
C GLY A 74 -12.02 -5.59 -1.64
N CYS A 75 -13.14 -5.59 -2.37
CA CYS A 75 -13.88 -4.37 -2.71
C CYS A 75 -14.47 -3.68 -1.47
N LEU A 76 -15.05 -4.45 -0.54
CA LEU A 76 -15.59 -3.94 0.72
C LEU A 76 -14.51 -3.26 1.56
N LEU A 77 -13.33 -3.89 1.70
CA LEU A 77 -12.19 -3.30 2.40
C LEU A 77 -11.78 -1.95 1.78
N LYS A 78 -11.73 -1.88 0.44
CA LYS A 78 -11.41 -0.63 -0.27
C LYS A 78 -12.50 0.45 -0.06
N SER A 79 -13.77 0.11 -0.23
CA SER A 79 -14.89 1.05 -0.06
C SER A 79 -15.00 1.61 1.37
N MET A 80 -14.63 0.80 2.37
CA MET A 80 -14.62 1.23 3.76
C MET A 80 -13.64 2.38 4.02
N ILE A 81 -12.56 2.50 3.25
CA ILE A 81 -11.57 3.59 3.41
C ILE A 81 -12.24 4.95 3.25
N SER A 82 -12.94 5.18 2.14
CA SER A 82 -13.63 6.45 1.88
C SER A 82 -14.73 6.75 2.91
N LEU A 83 -15.44 5.71 3.38
CA LEU A 83 -16.43 5.84 4.44
C LEU A 83 -15.78 6.28 5.76
N MET A 84 -14.65 5.68 6.13
CA MET A 84 -13.93 6.02 7.36
C MET A 84 -13.31 7.42 7.28
N VAL A 85 -12.74 7.80 6.12
CA VAL A 85 -12.27 9.17 5.89
C VAL A 85 -13.42 10.17 6.08
N THR A 86 -14.58 9.90 5.49
CA THR A 86 -15.77 10.76 5.64
C THR A 86 -16.26 10.80 7.08
N LYS A 87 -16.29 9.66 7.77
CA LYS A 87 -16.78 9.58 9.15
C LYS A 87 -15.93 10.40 10.12
N HIS A 88 -14.61 10.33 10.00
CA HIS A 88 -13.69 10.92 10.97
C HIS A 88 -13.21 12.31 10.58
N PHE A 89 -13.06 12.59 9.28
CA PHE A 89 -12.37 13.80 8.82
C PHE A 89 -13.23 14.75 8.00
N LYS A 90 -14.53 14.48 7.75
CA LYS A 90 -15.38 15.34 6.88
C LYS A 90 -15.39 16.82 7.25
N SER A 91 -15.31 17.16 8.53
CA SER A 91 -15.23 18.54 9.01
C SER A 91 -13.80 19.05 9.21
N HIS A 92 -12.80 18.17 9.10
CA HIS A 92 -11.39 18.54 9.22
C HIS A 92 -10.90 19.19 7.92
N PRO A 93 -10.06 20.24 7.97
CA PRO A 93 -9.48 20.86 6.78
C PRO A 93 -8.70 19.92 5.85
N ILE A 94 -8.33 18.73 6.31
CA ILE A 94 -7.56 17.76 5.51
C ILE A 94 -8.43 16.82 4.69
N TYR A 95 -9.76 16.87 4.83
CA TYR A 95 -10.68 15.93 4.21
C TYR A 95 -10.44 15.75 2.70
N PHE A 96 -10.42 16.86 1.96
CA PHE A 96 -10.21 16.85 0.52
C PHE A 96 -8.78 16.41 0.15
N PRO A 97 -7.70 17.02 0.71
CA PRO A 97 -6.34 16.57 0.45
C PRO A 97 -6.11 15.07 0.73
N LEU A 98 -6.73 14.54 1.79
CA LEU A 98 -6.62 13.13 2.15
C LEU A 98 -7.32 12.22 1.15
N LEU A 99 -8.54 12.58 0.73
CA LEU A 99 -9.26 11.83 -0.31
C LEU A 99 -8.52 11.85 -1.65
N GLU A 100 -7.98 12.99 -2.05
CA GLU A 100 -7.19 13.10 -3.28
C GLU A 100 -5.95 12.20 -3.22
N LEU A 101 -5.18 12.27 -2.14
CA LEU A 101 -3.98 11.45 -1.96
C LEU A 101 -4.29 9.94 -1.98
N LEU A 102 -5.31 9.50 -1.25
CA LEU A 102 -5.67 8.08 -1.17
C LEU A 102 -6.24 7.56 -2.50
N ASN A 103 -7.06 8.35 -3.19
CA ASN A 103 -7.58 7.95 -4.50
C ASN A 103 -6.48 7.89 -5.57
N ASP A 104 -5.55 8.85 -5.57
CA ASP A 104 -4.36 8.82 -6.46
C ASP A 104 -3.49 7.60 -6.16
N ALA A 105 -3.24 7.31 -4.88
CA ALA A 105 -2.51 6.11 -4.48
C ALA A 105 -3.19 4.83 -4.97
N SER A 106 -4.49 4.72 -4.75
CA SER A 106 -5.28 3.58 -5.21
C SER A 106 -5.21 3.38 -6.72
N LEU A 107 -5.36 4.46 -7.50
CA LEU A 107 -5.30 4.39 -8.96
C LEU A 107 -3.91 3.99 -9.45
N ARG A 108 -2.85 4.57 -8.88
CA ARG A 108 -1.46 4.22 -9.23
C ARG A 108 -1.19 2.75 -8.97
N THR A 109 -1.58 2.24 -7.79
CA THR A 109 -1.39 0.83 -7.44
C THR A 109 -2.16 -0.10 -8.37
N GLU A 110 -3.38 0.25 -8.76
CA GLU A 110 -4.18 -0.55 -9.70
C GLU A 110 -3.62 -0.54 -11.12
N LEU A 111 -3.09 0.59 -11.58
CA LEU A 111 -2.39 0.67 -12.86
C LEU A 111 -1.08 -0.14 -12.83
N GLY A 112 -0.29 -0.02 -11.77
CA GLY A 112 0.92 -0.81 -11.56
C GLY A 112 0.63 -2.31 -11.60
N GLN A 113 -0.38 -2.75 -10.85
CA GLN A 113 -0.82 -4.15 -10.85
C GLN A 113 -1.30 -4.61 -12.23
N ASN A 114 -2.02 -3.76 -12.97
CA ASN A 114 -2.51 -4.14 -14.30
C ASN A 114 -1.37 -4.43 -15.28
N ILE A 115 -0.33 -3.59 -15.29
CA ILE A 115 0.83 -3.80 -16.16
C ILE A 115 1.63 -5.04 -15.73
N ASP A 116 1.75 -5.27 -14.43
CA ASP A 116 2.39 -6.46 -13.86
C ASP A 116 1.68 -7.76 -14.29
N LEU A 117 0.35 -7.80 -14.19
CA LEU A 117 -0.45 -8.94 -14.66
C LEU A 117 -0.33 -9.17 -16.16
N MET A 118 -0.27 -8.10 -16.96
CA MET A 118 -0.03 -8.25 -18.41
C MET A 118 1.32 -8.94 -18.69
N ALA A 119 2.33 -8.70 -17.85
CA ALA A 119 3.61 -9.39 -17.93
C ALA A 119 3.49 -10.86 -17.51
N ALA A 120 2.82 -11.15 -16.40
CA ALA A 120 2.60 -12.52 -15.90
C ALA A 120 1.80 -13.39 -16.89
N GLU A 121 0.74 -12.84 -17.47
CA GLU A 121 -0.14 -13.50 -18.46
C GLU A 121 0.47 -13.58 -19.87
N LYS A 122 1.75 -13.23 -20.04
CA LYS A 122 2.49 -13.27 -21.32
C LYS A 122 1.80 -12.47 -22.43
N LEU A 123 1.07 -11.41 -22.06
CA LEU A 123 0.44 -10.49 -23.00
C LEU A 123 1.45 -9.48 -23.59
N VAL A 124 2.70 -9.52 -23.12
CA VAL A 124 3.80 -8.68 -23.58
C VAL A 124 5.02 -9.55 -23.90
N SER A 125 5.81 -9.11 -24.86
CA SER A 125 7.01 -9.83 -25.29
C SER A 125 8.17 -9.60 -24.33
N LEU A 126 9.14 -10.53 -24.31
CA LEU A 126 10.32 -10.43 -23.44
C LEU A 126 11.16 -9.18 -23.73
N GLU A 127 11.15 -8.64 -24.96
CA GLU A 127 11.87 -7.39 -25.25
C GLU A 127 11.30 -6.17 -24.51
N GLN A 128 10.08 -6.29 -23.98
CA GLN A 128 9.43 -5.23 -23.20
C GLN A 128 9.77 -5.29 -21.70
N PHE A 129 10.57 -6.27 -21.26
CA PHE A 129 11.07 -6.39 -19.89
C PHE A 129 12.31 -5.51 -19.75
N THR A 130 12.10 -4.19 -19.75
CA THR A 130 13.15 -3.19 -19.62
C THR A 130 13.24 -2.67 -18.18
N ASP A 131 14.41 -2.18 -17.79
CA ASP A 131 14.63 -1.56 -16.47
C ASP A 131 13.64 -0.41 -16.21
N ASP A 132 13.38 0.42 -17.23
CA ASP A 132 12.42 1.52 -17.14
C ASP A 132 11.00 1.03 -16.82
N ARG A 133 10.56 -0.06 -17.46
CA ARG A 133 9.24 -0.64 -17.22
C ARG A 133 9.17 -1.29 -15.85
N TYR A 134 10.22 -2.00 -15.45
CA TYR A 134 10.34 -2.59 -14.12
C TYR A 134 10.25 -1.52 -13.03
N GLN A 135 11.05 -0.46 -13.15
CA GLN A 135 11.02 0.67 -12.22
C GLN A 135 9.64 1.32 -12.17
N TRP A 136 8.99 1.52 -13.32
CA TRP A 136 7.64 2.09 -13.38
C TRP A 136 6.61 1.21 -12.65
N ILE A 137 6.64 -0.10 -12.87
CA ILE A 137 5.75 -1.06 -12.17
C ILE A 137 5.97 -0.92 -10.67
N ILE A 138 7.22 -0.95 -10.20
CA ILE A 138 7.51 -0.88 -8.76
C ILE A 138 7.05 0.43 -8.15
N GLU A 139 7.34 1.54 -8.83
CA GLU A 139 6.95 2.87 -8.39
C GLU A 139 5.44 2.96 -8.13
N HIS A 140 4.65 2.42 -9.06
CA HIS A 140 3.20 2.52 -9.04
C HIS A 140 2.52 1.41 -8.23
N LYS A 141 2.90 0.14 -8.43
CA LYS A 141 2.36 -1.04 -7.74
C LYS A 141 2.67 -1.01 -6.25
N THR A 142 3.90 -0.63 -5.87
CA THR A 142 4.38 -0.85 -4.50
C THR A 142 4.84 0.43 -3.81
N ALA A 143 5.74 1.20 -4.42
CA ALA A 143 6.49 2.25 -3.73
C ALA A 143 5.60 3.39 -3.22
N TYR A 144 4.65 3.83 -4.05
CA TYR A 144 3.80 4.98 -3.74
C TYR A 144 2.94 4.77 -2.49
N TYR A 145 2.08 3.75 -2.48
CA TYR A 145 1.19 3.48 -1.35
C TYR A 145 1.93 2.90 -0.12
N THR A 146 3.05 2.18 -0.34
CA THR A 146 3.78 1.52 0.75
C THR A 146 4.73 2.44 1.49
N PHE A 147 5.40 3.32 0.76
CA PHE A 147 6.40 4.20 1.36
C PHE A 147 5.96 5.65 1.29
N TYR A 148 5.64 6.21 0.12
CA TYR A 148 5.34 7.65 0.05
C TYR A 148 4.12 8.07 0.90
N VAL A 149 2.96 7.42 0.73
CA VAL A 149 1.72 7.80 1.40
C VAL A 149 1.82 7.79 2.94
N PRO A 150 2.36 6.74 3.60
CA PRO A 150 2.54 6.73 5.05
C PRO A 150 3.40 7.87 5.61
N PHE A 151 4.38 8.36 4.83
CA PHE A 151 5.19 9.51 5.24
C PHE A 151 4.52 10.84 4.88
N ALA A 152 3.75 10.92 3.79
CA ALA A 152 3.10 12.16 3.36
C ALA A 152 1.91 12.55 4.26
N ILE A 153 1.11 11.56 4.70
CA ILE A 153 -0.11 11.78 5.49
C ILE A 153 0.14 12.64 6.75
N PRO A 154 1.15 12.35 7.60
CA PRO A 154 1.43 13.17 8.78
C PRO A 154 1.82 14.62 8.46
N PHE A 155 2.54 14.86 7.37
CA PHE A 155 2.85 16.23 6.93
C PHE A 155 1.58 16.98 6.54
N ILE A 156 0.64 16.31 5.85
CA ILE A 156 -0.64 16.91 5.46
C ILE A 156 -1.50 17.16 6.68
N TYR A 157 -1.67 16.15 7.55
CA TYR A 157 -2.49 16.22 8.76
C TYR A 157 -2.04 17.34 9.71
N LEU A 158 -0.74 17.48 9.94
CA LEU A 158 -0.17 18.51 10.82
C LEU A 158 -0.05 19.89 10.15
N GLY A 159 -0.46 20.04 8.88
CA GLY A 159 -0.33 21.30 8.15
C GLY A 159 1.11 21.71 7.83
N LEU A 160 2.03 20.73 7.80
CA LEU A 160 3.47 20.94 7.55
C LEU A 160 3.87 20.67 6.09
N ALA A 161 2.94 20.18 5.28
CA ALA A 161 3.16 19.84 3.88
C ALA A 161 3.47 21.09 3.03
N THR A 162 4.56 21.02 2.29
CA THR A 162 4.89 21.96 1.22
C THR A 162 5.33 21.17 -0.01
N PRO A 163 5.18 21.69 -1.25
CA PRO A 163 5.60 20.97 -2.45
C PRO A 163 7.04 20.47 -2.36
N LYS A 164 7.96 21.30 -1.85
CA LYS A 164 9.38 20.91 -1.67
C LYS A 164 9.56 19.76 -0.68
N LYS A 165 8.81 19.74 0.43
CA LYS A 165 8.91 18.66 1.42
C LYS A 165 8.34 17.36 0.88
N LEU A 166 7.17 17.42 0.22
CA LEU A 166 6.53 16.25 -0.37
C LEU A 166 7.38 15.65 -1.49
N GLU A 167 7.99 16.49 -2.34
CA GLU A 167 8.92 16.04 -3.38
C GLU A 167 10.15 15.34 -2.78
N GLY A 168 10.75 15.90 -1.73
CA GLY A 168 11.88 15.26 -1.05
C GLY A 168 11.51 13.90 -0.43
N ILE A 169 10.30 13.77 0.11
CA ILE A 169 9.79 12.49 0.61
C ILE A 169 9.62 11.53 -0.57
N TYR A 170 8.98 11.95 -1.65
CA TYR A 170 8.75 11.14 -2.84
C TYR A 170 10.05 10.50 -3.35
N GLN A 171 11.06 11.32 -3.63
CA GLN A 171 12.34 10.86 -4.18
C GLN A 171 13.01 9.78 -3.32
N ILE A 172 13.08 10.01 -2.01
CA ILE A 172 13.70 9.05 -1.08
C ILE A 172 12.87 7.78 -0.97
N ARG A 173 11.54 7.91 -0.89
CA ARG A 173 10.65 6.76 -0.68
C ARG A 173 10.51 5.88 -1.92
N MET A 174 10.65 6.42 -3.12
CA MET A 174 10.67 5.60 -4.34
C MET A 174 11.88 4.66 -4.37
N LEU A 175 13.04 5.11 -3.89
CA LEU A 175 14.23 4.24 -3.77
C LEU A 175 14.01 3.09 -2.79
N PHE A 176 13.36 3.34 -1.64
CA PHE A 176 13.00 2.27 -0.71
C PHE A 176 12.00 1.28 -1.34
N GLY A 177 11.06 1.77 -2.14
CA GLY A 177 10.14 0.93 -2.90
C GLY A 177 10.86 0.01 -3.87
N LEU A 178 11.84 0.53 -4.62
CA LEU A 178 12.67 -0.25 -5.53
C LEU A 178 13.41 -1.38 -4.80
N ILE A 179 14.09 -1.05 -3.69
CA ILE A 179 14.81 -2.04 -2.88
C ILE A 179 13.85 -3.08 -2.30
N PHE A 180 12.68 -2.64 -1.83
CA PHE A 180 11.68 -3.52 -1.25
C PHE A 180 11.15 -4.53 -2.26
N GLN A 181 10.75 -4.08 -3.46
CA GLN A 181 10.23 -4.99 -4.47
C GLN A 181 11.33 -5.87 -5.09
N ALA A 182 12.54 -5.35 -5.30
CA ALA A 182 13.66 -6.18 -5.75
C ALA A 182 13.99 -7.30 -4.75
N ARG A 183 13.83 -7.03 -3.44
CA ARG A 183 13.94 -8.06 -2.41
C ARG A 183 12.77 -9.05 -2.46
N ASP A 184 11.54 -8.57 -2.63
CA ASP A 184 10.33 -9.39 -2.77
C ASP A 184 10.49 -10.38 -3.93
N ASP A 185 10.85 -9.89 -5.12
CA ASP A 185 11.07 -10.71 -6.31
C ASP A 185 12.22 -11.72 -6.13
N PHE A 186 13.28 -11.35 -5.40
CA PHE A 186 14.36 -12.28 -5.05
C PHE A 186 13.86 -13.38 -4.10
N LEU A 187 13.05 -13.04 -3.10
CA LEU A 187 12.52 -14.01 -2.14
C LEU A 187 11.51 -14.96 -2.80
N ASP A 188 10.68 -14.48 -3.73
CA ASP A 188 9.76 -15.32 -4.52
C ASP A 188 10.51 -16.46 -5.25
N VAL A 189 11.76 -16.23 -5.66
CA VAL A 189 12.58 -17.23 -6.39
C VAL A 189 13.59 -17.96 -5.49
N TYR A 190 14.10 -17.35 -4.42
CA TYR A 190 15.23 -17.87 -3.63
C TYR A 190 15.01 -17.92 -2.12
N GLY A 191 13.93 -17.33 -1.59
CA GLY A 191 13.62 -17.30 -0.15
C GLY A 191 13.17 -18.65 0.42
N GLU A 192 13.62 -19.00 1.62
CA GLU A 192 13.11 -20.19 2.30
C GLU A 192 11.67 -19.95 2.80
N CYS A 193 10.86 -21.01 2.91
CA CYS A 193 9.44 -20.90 3.32
C CYS A 193 9.24 -20.28 4.73
N GLU A 194 10.29 -20.19 5.54
CA GLU A 194 10.28 -19.50 6.84
C GLU A 194 10.57 -18.00 6.72
N ASP A 195 11.26 -17.56 5.66
CA ASP A 195 11.64 -16.18 5.38
C ASP A 195 10.65 -15.47 4.45
N ASP A 196 9.95 -16.25 3.62
CA ASP A 196 8.90 -15.80 2.70
C ASP A 196 7.51 -16.15 3.26
N TRP A 197 6.63 -15.16 3.26
CA TRP A 197 5.27 -15.29 3.82
C TRP A 197 4.27 -15.82 2.78
N LYS A 198 4.73 -16.20 1.59
CA LYS A 198 4.00 -16.86 0.50
C LYS A 198 4.64 -18.23 0.19
N ASP A 199 3.84 -19.28 0.09
CA ASP A 199 4.29 -20.60 -0.43
C ASP A 199 4.37 -20.55 -1.97
N ARG A 200 5.28 -21.35 -2.54
CA ARG A 200 5.48 -21.51 -3.99
C ARG A 200 4.73 -22.73 -4.53
N ASP A 201 4.29 -22.63 -5.79
CA ASP A 201 3.80 -23.77 -6.59
C ASP A 201 4.95 -24.71 -7.02
#